data_AF-B6AYG7-F1
#
_entry.id   AF-B6AYG7-F1
#
_cell.length_a   1.000
_cell.length_b   1.000
_cell.length_c   1.000
_cell.angle_alpha   90.00
_cell.angle_beta   90.00
_cell.angle_gamma   90.00
#
_symmetry.space_group_name_H-M   'P 1'
#
loop_
_entity.id
_entity.type
_entity.pdbx_description
1 polymer ?
#
loop_
_entity_poly.entity_id
_entity_poly.type
_entity_poly.pdbx_seq_one_letter_code
_entity_poly.pdbx_strand_id
1 'polypeptide(L)'
;MSDIKAEICAPTQDIRADIGFFTKTLGLKMDMIYPADDPQVAVFSGHGVSLRLDQESTRAPVHLRLRCDDPEALGGIGEQISPGGTQVEICAMHEPLVLPQTLHSFVVRRLADQAPWVVGRAGMHYRDLIPDRLGGSIIASHIRIPDGGPVPDMVHYHAVGFQLIFCYRGWVDLVYEDQGEPFRLHAGNCVIQPPEIRHRVLFASDNIEVIEIGVPAEHVTTIDHAMELPNGVVNPEREFQGQKFVHHKAEEAEWQGFRLKGFKSRDTLIAKNTRDVAGVHVVRPNGDVAGWAAHDSDIHFTFVMDGTMTLEGEDRDPHRLKAGDAFVTPPSMLTRYSDVSNDLELLEVSLPGAFRTWVGEPE
;
A
#
# COMPACT_ATOMS: atom_id res chain seq x y z
N MET A 1 22.86 -18.66 27.10
CA MET A 1 22.88 -17.32 26.48
C MET A 1 23.48 -16.37 27.50
N SER A 2 24.36 -15.46 27.11
CA SER A 2 24.82 -14.38 27.99
C SER A 2 23.69 -13.35 28.12
N ASP A 3 23.40 -12.88 29.34
CA ASP A 3 22.49 -11.77 29.52
C ASP A 3 23.12 -10.50 28.93
N ILE A 4 22.51 -9.96 27.87
CA ILE A 4 22.95 -8.72 27.23
C ILE A 4 21.90 -7.66 27.53
N LYS A 5 22.30 -6.55 28.16
CA LYS A 5 21.48 -5.36 28.36
C LYS A 5 22.08 -4.20 27.58
N ALA A 6 21.27 -3.55 26.76
CA ALA A 6 21.64 -2.33 26.05
C ALA A 6 20.98 -1.15 26.75
N GLU A 7 21.74 -0.07 26.97
CA GLU A 7 21.28 1.16 27.61
C GLU A 7 21.59 2.35 26.71
N ILE A 8 20.63 3.26 26.57
CA ILE A 8 20.86 4.60 26.03
C ILE A 8 21.40 5.45 27.18
N CYS A 9 22.66 5.89 27.12
CA CYS A 9 23.21 6.75 28.17
C CYS A 9 23.07 8.23 27.80
N ALA A 10 22.49 9.02 28.70
CA ALA A 10 22.27 10.45 28.56
C ALA A 10 22.77 11.22 29.79
N PRO A 11 23.17 12.50 29.64
CA PRO A 11 23.42 13.37 30.77
C PRO A 11 22.12 13.72 31.50
N THR A 12 22.25 14.17 32.75
CA THR A 12 21.16 14.80 33.51
C THR A 12 21.72 15.91 34.39
N GLN A 13 21.02 17.04 34.42
CA GLN A 13 21.34 18.15 35.33
C GLN A 13 20.58 18.06 36.66
N ASP A 14 19.56 17.21 36.75
CA ASP A 14 18.73 17.03 37.96
C ASP A 14 18.14 15.62 38.01
N ILE A 15 18.92 14.67 38.51
CA ILE A 15 18.50 13.27 38.61
C ILE A 15 17.30 13.08 39.54
N ARG A 16 17.16 13.92 40.58
CA ARG A 16 16.10 13.78 41.58
C ARG A 16 14.76 14.14 40.98
N ALA A 17 14.71 15.22 40.20
CA ALA A 17 13.52 15.60 39.48
C ALA A 17 13.24 14.66 38.29
N ASP A 18 14.28 14.19 37.59
CA ASP A 18 14.14 13.22 36.50
C ASP A 18 13.50 11.90 36.96
N ILE A 19 13.81 11.40 38.17
CA ILE A 19 13.15 10.19 38.70
C ILE A 19 11.63 10.35 38.68
N GLY A 20 11.11 11.50 39.12
CA GLY A 20 9.67 11.77 39.11
C GLY A 20 9.11 11.81 37.69
N PHE A 21 9.80 12.50 36.78
CA PHE A 21 9.41 12.62 35.38
C PHE A 21 9.36 11.24 34.68
N PHE A 22 10.45 10.47 34.71
CA PHE A 22 10.50 9.18 34.02
C PHE A 22 9.57 8.13 34.65
N THR A 23 9.40 8.12 35.98
CA THR A 23 8.56 7.09 36.63
C THR A 23 7.08 7.45 36.68
N LYS A 24 6.72 8.71 36.93
CA LYS A 24 5.31 9.12 37.12
C LYS A 24 4.70 9.72 35.87
N THR A 25 5.43 10.56 35.14
CA THR A 25 4.93 11.18 33.90
C THR A 25 5.01 10.19 32.75
N LEU A 26 6.15 9.54 32.57
CA LEU A 26 6.35 8.61 31.45
C LEU A 26 6.08 7.14 31.80
N GLY A 27 5.89 6.81 33.08
CA GLY A 27 5.53 5.45 33.51
C GLY A 27 6.66 4.42 33.38
N LEU A 28 7.92 4.83 33.21
CA LEU A 28 9.05 3.90 33.19
C LEU A 28 9.32 3.33 34.58
N LYS A 29 9.83 2.11 34.62
CA LYS A 29 10.29 1.48 35.84
C LYS A 29 11.74 1.88 36.11
N MET A 30 12.06 2.24 37.34
CA MET A 30 13.45 2.41 37.76
C MET A 30 14.06 1.04 38.10
N ASP A 31 15.14 0.68 37.43
CA ASP A 31 15.84 -0.60 37.60
C ASP A 31 17.08 -0.49 38.48
N MET A 32 17.73 0.68 38.47
CA MET A 32 18.96 0.92 39.23
C MET A 32 19.07 2.39 39.62
N ILE A 33 19.63 2.66 40.80
CA ILE A 33 20.01 3.99 41.28
C ILE A 33 21.35 3.90 42.01
N TYR A 34 22.24 4.87 41.80
CA TYR A 34 23.57 4.88 42.40
C TYR A 34 24.14 6.30 42.59
N PRO A 35 24.85 6.56 43.70
CA PRO A 35 24.78 5.82 44.96
C PRO A 35 23.39 5.97 45.61
N ALA A 36 23.08 5.17 46.62
CA ALA A 36 21.74 5.13 47.21
C ALA A 36 21.43 6.34 48.12
N ASP A 37 22.47 6.94 48.71
CA ASP A 37 22.41 8.04 49.67
C ASP A 37 22.53 9.42 49.03
N ASP A 38 23.22 9.54 47.89
CA ASP A 38 23.22 10.73 47.04
C ASP A 38 23.19 10.37 45.55
N PRO A 39 22.02 10.04 44.98
CA PRO A 39 21.91 9.57 43.61
C PRO A 39 22.61 10.48 42.59
N GLN A 40 23.47 9.89 41.77
CA GLN A 40 24.18 10.51 40.64
C GLN A 40 23.81 9.84 39.31
N VAL A 41 23.36 8.59 39.38
CA VAL A 41 23.05 7.73 38.24
C VAL A 41 21.72 7.04 38.50
N ALA A 42 20.87 6.96 37.48
CA ALA A 42 19.68 6.11 37.49
C ALA A 42 19.50 5.40 36.15
N VAL A 43 19.00 4.16 36.17
CA VAL A 43 18.61 3.40 34.98
C VAL A 43 17.12 3.13 35.04
N PHE A 44 16.43 3.43 33.95
CA PHE A 44 15.00 3.22 33.77
C PHE A 44 14.76 2.25 32.60
N SER A 45 13.69 1.47 32.65
CA SER A 45 13.19 0.67 31.53
C SER A 45 11.69 0.78 31.36
N GLY A 46 11.24 0.72 30.11
CA GLY A 46 9.83 0.81 29.73
C GLY A 46 9.71 1.12 28.24
N HIS A 47 8.56 0.85 27.65
CA HIS A 47 8.24 1.22 26.26
C HIS A 47 9.28 0.76 25.21
N GLY A 48 9.96 -0.37 25.47
CA GLY A 48 10.99 -0.92 24.58
C GLY A 48 12.37 -0.28 24.69
N VAL A 49 12.60 0.64 25.64
CA VAL A 49 13.91 1.29 25.85
C VAL A 49 14.43 1.06 27.27
N SER A 50 15.76 1.10 27.40
CA SER A 50 16.44 1.26 28.69
C SER A 50 17.31 2.53 28.65
N LEU A 51 17.07 3.44 29.58
CA LEU A 51 17.68 4.76 29.64
C LEU A 51 18.52 4.89 30.92
N ARG A 52 19.81 5.17 30.75
CA ARG A 52 20.74 5.49 31.83
C ARG A 52 20.98 6.99 31.87
N LEU A 53 20.60 7.63 32.97
CA LEU A 53 20.92 9.02 33.25
C LEU A 53 22.11 9.09 34.20
N ASP A 54 23.05 9.99 33.93
CA ASP A 54 24.30 10.10 34.66
C ASP A 54 24.72 11.58 34.76
N GLN A 55 24.82 12.12 35.98
CA GLN A 55 25.12 13.53 36.24
C GLN A 55 26.53 13.94 35.81
N GLU A 56 27.48 13.00 35.78
CA GLU A 56 28.86 13.26 35.37
C GLU A 56 29.07 13.03 33.86
N SER A 57 28.01 12.63 33.14
CA SER A 57 28.10 12.37 31.72
C SER A 57 28.35 13.65 30.93
N THR A 58 29.39 13.64 30.09
CA THR A 58 29.65 14.69 29.10
C THR A 58 29.03 14.38 27.73
N ARG A 59 28.12 13.40 27.66
CA ARG A 59 27.44 13.02 26.41
C ARG A 59 26.42 14.09 26.01
N ALA A 60 26.02 14.07 24.75
CA ALA A 60 24.94 14.93 24.29
C ALA A 60 23.59 14.49 24.90
N PRO A 61 22.66 15.41 25.16
CA PRO A 61 21.28 15.07 25.47
C PRO A 61 20.68 14.17 24.40
N VAL A 62 19.77 13.29 24.81
CA VAL A 62 19.07 12.37 23.90
C VAL A 62 17.67 12.87 23.60
N HIS A 63 17.17 12.49 22.43
CA HIS A 63 15.78 12.69 22.02
C HIS A 63 15.05 11.34 22.06
N LEU A 64 14.00 11.23 22.86
CA LEU A 64 13.16 10.05 22.99
C LEU A 64 11.81 10.32 22.34
N ARG A 65 11.56 9.69 21.19
CA ARG A 65 10.24 9.71 20.55
C ARG A 65 9.41 8.53 21.04
N LEU A 66 8.34 8.80 21.77
CA LEU A 66 7.38 7.83 22.26
C LEU A 66 6.11 7.88 21.40
N ARG A 67 5.82 6.78 20.72
CA ARG A 67 4.59 6.59 19.95
C ARG A 67 3.60 5.79 20.80
N CYS A 68 2.39 6.30 20.98
CA CYS A 68 1.42 5.73 21.91
C CYS A 68 -0.03 5.87 21.43
N ASP A 69 -0.87 4.91 21.82
CA ASP A 69 -2.30 4.89 21.46
C ASP A 69 -3.12 5.89 22.28
N ASP A 70 -2.67 6.20 23.51
CA ASP A 70 -3.27 7.20 24.39
C ASP A 70 -2.22 8.24 24.83
N PRO A 71 -1.95 9.26 23.98
CA PRO A 71 -1.01 10.33 24.31
C PRO A 71 -1.37 11.13 25.56
N GLU A 72 -2.65 11.24 25.90
CA GLU A 72 -3.11 12.02 27.05
C GLU A 72 -2.61 11.43 28.37
N ALA A 73 -2.48 10.10 28.44
CA ALA A 73 -1.88 9.42 29.58
C ALA A 73 -0.40 9.80 29.83
N LEU A 74 0.30 10.34 28.82
CA LEU A 74 1.70 10.77 28.89
C LEU A 74 1.85 12.31 28.87
N GLY A 75 0.76 13.06 29.06
CA GLY A 75 0.78 14.53 29.06
C GLY A 75 0.42 15.18 27.72
N GLY A 76 -0.13 14.42 26.78
CA GLY A 76 -0.60 14.89 25.49
C GLY A 76 0.47 14.83 24.39
N ILE A 77 0.03 15.01 23.13
CA ILE A 77 0.92 15.09 21.97
C ILE A 77 1.78 16.35 22.06
N GLY A 78 3.08 16.21 21.82
CA GLY A 78 4.02 17.33 21.72
C GLY A 78 5.39 17.05 22.33
N GLU A 79 6.20 18.09 22.38
CA GLU A 79 7.52 18.06 22.98
C GLU A 79 7.46 18.34 24.49
N GLN A 80 8.20 17.55 25.24
CA GLN A 80 8.46 17.71 26.67
C GLN A 80 9.97 17.68 26.91
N ILE A 81 10.42 18.40 27.93
CA ILE A 81 11.83 18.39 28.35
C ILE A 81 11.86 17.90 29.79
N SER A 82 12.61 16.83 30.03
CA SER A 82 12.84 16.34 31.40
C SER A 82 13.60 17.40 32.19
N PRO A 83 13.45 17.47 33.53
CA PRO A 83 14.21 18.40 34.36
C PRO A 83 15.73 18.38 34.11
N GLY A 84 16.30 17.19 33.86
CA GLY A 84 17.72 17.03 33.53
C GLY A 84 18.11 17.36 32.08
N GLY A 85 17.15 17.69 31.21
CA GLY A 85 17.37 18.15 29.84
C GLY A 85 17.18 17.11 28.73
N THR A 86 16.65 15.92 29.04
CA THR A 86 16.29 14.93 28.00
C THR A 86 15.08 15.42 27.23
N GLN A 87 15.15 15.43 25.90
CA GLN A 87 14.02 15.81 25.05
C GLN A 87 13.14 14.58 24.82
N VAL A 88 11.83 14.73 25.01
CA VAL A 88 10.85 13.66 24.82
C VAL A 88 9.73 14.17 23.91
N GLU A 89 9.52 13.50 22.79
CA GLU A 89 8.41 13.78 21.88
C GLU A 89 7.35 12.70 22.04
N ILE A 90 6.13 13.10 22.42
CA ILE A 90 4.97 12.22 22.45
C ILE A 90 4.22 12.35 21.13
N CYS A 91 4.10 11.25 20.40
CA CYS A 91 3.33 11.15 19.16
C CYS A 91 2.25 10.07 19.27
N ALA A 92 1.26 10.15 18.36
CA ALA A 92 0.36 9.03 18.12
C ALA A 92 1.13 7.76 17.70
N MET A 93 0.59 6.59 18.07
CA MET A 93 1.15 5.28 17.70
C MET A 93 1.31 5.13 16.18
N HIS A 94 0.23 5.48 15.50
CA HIS A 94 0.08 5.39 14.06
C HIS A 94 -0.16 6.78 13.50
N GLU A 95 0.56 7.12 12.43
CA GLU A 95 0.25 8.32 11.66
C GLU A 95 -1.08 8.10 10.93
N PRO A 96 -1.96 9.11 10.89
CA PRO A 96 -3.23 8.98 10.19
C PRO A 96 -2.97 8.78 8.71
N LEU A 97 -3.75 7.92 8.07
CA LEU A 97 -3.74 7.77 6.62
C LEU A 97 -4.14 9.09 5.97
N VAL A 98 -3.22 9.69 5.22
CA VAL A 98 -3.48 10.90 4.42
C VAL A 98 -3.76 10.48 2.99
N LEU A 99 -4.94 10.86 2.47
CA LEU A 99 -5.29 10.68 1.06
C LEU A 99 -5.10 12.01 0.32
N PRO A 100 -4.07 12.14 -0.55
CA PRO A 100 -3.89 13.33 -1.36
C PRO A 100 -5.09 13.55 -2.29
N GLN A 101 -5.38 14.81 -2.59
CA GLN A 101 -6.36 15.14 -3.62
C GLN A 101 -5.85 14.70 -4.98
N THR A 102 -6.66 13.94 -5.72
CA THR A 102 -6.33 13.49 -7.07
C THR A 102 -6.16 14.68 -8.02
N LEU A 103 -5.03 14.71 -8.72
CA LEU A 103 -4.81 15.62 -9.85
C LEU A 103 -5.22 14.91 -11.14
N HIS A 104 -6.34 15.34 -11.73
CA HIS A 104 -6.85 14.76 -12.97
C HIS A 104 -5.95 15.09 -14.16
N SER A 105 -5.33 14.08 -14.74
CA SER A 105 -4.46 14.21 -15.91
C SER A 105 -4.74 13.10 -16.93
N PHE A 106 -4.54 13.42 -18.22
CA PHE A 106 -4.48 12.42 -19.29
C PHE A 106 -3.04 11.92 -19.40
N VAL A 107 -2.82 10.66 -19.02
CA VAL A 107 -1.47 10.07 -18.96
C VAL A 107 -1.43 8.86 -19.86
N VAL A 108 -0.38 8.74 -20.67
CA VAL A 108 -0.07 7.54 -21.44
C VAL A 108 1.35 7.12 -21.11
N ARG A 109 1.52 5.86 -20.76
CA ARG A 109 2.80 5.27 -20.36
C ARG A 109 3.10 4.04 -21.20
N ARG A 110 3.95 4.19 -22.22
CA ARG A 110 4.30 3.07 -23.10
C ARG A 110 5.51 2.32 -22.59
N LEU A 111 5.51 1.01 -22.77
CA LEU A 111 6.69 0.17 -22.51
C LEU A 111 7.86 0.54 -23.44
N ALA A 112 7.55 0.99 -24.66
CA ALA A 112 8.53 1.44 -25.63
C ALA A 112 9.31 2.71 -25.20
N ASP A 113 8.79 3.46 -24.24
CA ASP A 113 9.43 4.70 -23.77
C ASP A 113 10.68 4.43 -22.90
N GLN A 114 11.13 3.16 -22.82
CA GLN A 114 12.32 2.69 -22.09
C GLN A 114 12.40 3.20 -20.65
N ALA A 115 11.25 3.33 -19.99
CA ALA A 115 11.20 3.62 -18.56
C ALA A 115 12.09 2.60 -17.82
N PRO A 116 13.11 3.07 -17.05
CA PRO A 116 14.02 2.17 -16.40
C PRO A 116 13.25 1.33 -15.39
N TRP A 117 13.45 0.01 -15.45
CA TRP A 117 13.07 -0.86 -14.36
C TRP A 117 13.94 -0.50 -13.15
N VAL A 118 13.30 -0.19 -12.04
CA VAL A 118 14.00 0.06 -10.78
C VAL A 118 14.10 -1.26 -10.03
N VAL A 119 15.32 -1.65 -9.66
CA VAL A 119 15.52 -2.80 -8.76
C VAL A 119 15.08 -2.36 -7.36
N GLY A 120 13.99 -2.95 -6.87
CA GLY A 120 13.48 -2.73 -5.54
C GLY A 120 13.94 -3.81 -4.55
N ARG A 121 13.09 -4.12 -3.56
CA ARG A 121 13.40 -5.12 -2.53
C ARG A 121 13.35 -6.54 -3.12
N ALA A 122 14.09 -7.46 -2.50
CA ALA A 122 14.03 -8.90 -2.80
C ALA A 122 14.24 -9.28 -4.29
N GLY A 123 14.98 -8.47 -5.06
CA GLY A 123 15.21 -8.73 -6.49
C GLY A 123 14.03 -8.41 -7.42
N MET A 124 12.96 -7.83 -6.89
CA MET A 124 11.81 -7.38 -7.68
C MET A 124 12.17 -6.17 -8.53
N HIS A 125 11.73 -6.15 -9.78
CA HIS A 125 11.86 -5.01 -10.68
C HIS A 125 10.53 -4.27 -10.78
N TYR A 126 10.55 -2.96 -10.57
CA TYR A 126 9.37 -2.10 -10.58
C TYR A 126 9.40 -1.15 -11.77
N ARG A 127 8.24 -0.95 -12.40
CA ARG A 127 8.01 0.09 -13.39
C ARG A 127 6.73 0.85 -13.03
N ASP A 128 6.91 2.14 -12.74
CA ASP A 128 5.80 3.05 -12.46
C ASP A 128 4.99 3.33 -13.74
N LEU A 129 3.68 3.09 -13.66
CA LEU A 129 2.70 3.22 -14.74
C LEU A 129 2.03 4.60 -14.77
N ILE A 130 2.15 5.38 -13.70
CA ILE A 130 1.59 6.73 -13.56
C ILE A 130 2.68 7.63 -12.93
N PRO A 131 3.62 8.17 -13.72
CA PRO A 131 4.81 8.84 -13.17
C PRO A 131 4.54 10.01 -12.22
N ASP A 132 3.46 10.76 -12.43
CA ASP A 132 3.05 11.88 -11.55
C ASP A 132 2.15 11.43 -10.38
N ARG A 133 1.79 10.13 -10.36
CA ARG A 133 0.95 9.47 -9.35
C ARG A 133 -0.38 10.20 -9.11
N LEU A 134 -0.85 10.95 -10.09
CA LEU A 134 -2.00 11.87 -9.99
C LEU A 134 -1.94 12.77 -8.74
N GLY A 135 -0.76 13.34 -8.45
CA GLY A 135 -0.55 14.14 -7.25
C GLY A 135 -0.36 13.34 -5.96
N GLY A 136 0.04 12.07 -6.09
CA GLY A 136 0.28 11.16 -4.97
C GLY A 136 -0.96 10.38 -4.52
N SER A 137 -2.10 10.53 -5.19
CA SER A 137 -3.32 9.81 -4.81
C SER A 137 -3.29 8.32 -5.17
N ILE A 138 -2.46 7.91 -6.13
CA ILE A 138 -2.36 6.51 -6.58
C ILE A 138 -0.95 6.15 -7.03
N ILE A 139 -0.53 4.92 -6.72
CA ILE A 139 0.58 4.25 -7.41
C ILE A 139 0.03 3.08 -8.21
N ALA A 140 0.49 2.94 -9.45
CA ALA A 140 0.26 1.77 -10.28
C ALA A 140 1.61 1.22 -10.74
N SER A 141 1.95 0.02 -10.30
CA SER A 141 3.26 -0.60 -10.52
C SER A 141 3.10 -1.83 -11.41
N HIS A 142 3.88 -1.91 -12.48
CA HIS A 142 4.17 -3.17 -13.12
C HIS A 142 5.42 -3.76 -12.46
N ILE A 143 5.26 -4.87 -11.76
CA ILE A 143 6.32 -5.55 -11.02
C ILE A 143 6.64 -6.86 -11.73
N ARG A 144 7.93 -7.19 -11.87
CA ARG A 144 8.37 -8.49 -12.36
C ARG A 144 9.45 -9.10 -11.48
N ILE A 145 9.46 -10.42 -11.39
CA ILE A 145 10.51 -11.20 -10.73
C ILE A 145 11.12 -12.13 -11.78
N PRO A 146 12.33 -11.84 -12.29
CA PRO A 146 12.96 -12.66 -13.32
C PRO A 146 13.26 -14.08 -12.84
N ASP A 147 13.88 -14.18 -11.66
CA ASP A 147 14.30 -15.45 -11.04
C ASP A 147 13.29 -15.80 -9.93
N GLY A 148 12.46 -16.81 -10.17
CA GLY A 148 11.44 -17.27 -9.24
C GLY A 148 12.02 -18.08 -8.07
N GLY A 149 11.13 -18.70 -7.29
CA GLY A 149 11.47 -19.48 -6.12
C GLY A 149 10.92 -18.87 -4.82
N PRO A 150 11.51 -19.21 -3.66
CA PRO A 150 11.09 -18.66 -2.37
C PRO A 150 11.28 -17.14 -2.35
N VAL A 151 10.24 -16.40 -1.94
CA VAL A 151 10.32 -14.96 -1.78
C VAL A 151 10.73 -14.65 -0.32
N PRO A 152 11.80 -13.87 -0.08
CA PRO A 152 12.27 -13.54 1.27
C PRO A 152 11.39 -12.46 1.91
N ASP A 153 10.10 -12.73 2.00
CA ASP A 153 9.09 -11.84 2.58
C ASP A 153 8.78 -12.23 4.03
N MET A 154 8.28 -11.26 4.79
CA MET A 154 7.85 -11.40 6.18
C MET A 154 6.36 -11.11 6.29
N VAL A 155 5.72 -11.55 7.37
CA VAL A 155 4.33 -11.14 7.62
C VAL A 155 4.30 -9.62 7.80
N HIS A 156 3.51 -8.95 6.98
CA HIS A 156 3.40 -7.50 6.99
C HIS A 156 1.99 -7.05 6.58
N TYR A 157 1.74 -5.76 6.75
CA TYR A 157 0.50 -5.13 6.32
C TYR A 157 0.76 -3.68 5.91
N HIS A 158 -0.18 -3.10 5.15
CA HIS A 158 -0.11 -1.72 4.67
C HIS A 158 -1.22 -0.87 5.26
N ALA A 159 -0.88 0.36 5.67
CA ALA A 159 -1.83 1.39 6.02
C ALA A 159 -2.26 2.11 4.73
N VAL A 160 -3.26 1.56 4.04
CA VAL A 160 -3.75 2.02 2.73
C VAL A 160 -5.26 2.15 2.76
N GLY A 161 -5.80 2.97 1.84
CA GLY A 161 -7.23 3.02 1.57
C GLY A 161 -7.68 1.91 0.60
N PHE A 162 -6.80 1.46 -0.30
CA PHE A 162 -7.06 0.37 -1.23
C PHE A 162 -5.74 -0.22 -1.75
N GLN A 163 -5.70 -1.54 -1.94
CA GLN A 163 -4.61 -2.23 -2.62
C GLN A 163 -5.11 -3.42 -3.43
N LEU A 164 -4.61 -3.55 -4.65
CA LEU A 164 -4.89 -4.64 -5.60
C LEU A 164 -3.58 -5.29 -6.02
N ILE A 165 -3.58 -6.62 -6.08
CA ILE A 165 -2.56 -7.40 -6.78
C ILE A 165 -3.25 -8.19 -7.89
N PHE A 166 -2.96 -7.87 -9.14
CA PHE A 166 -3.40 -8.60 -10.32
C PHE A 166 -2.24 -9.39 -10.90
N CYS A 167 -2.37 -10.72 -11.00
CA CYS A 167 -1.33 -11.54 -11.61
C CYS A 167 -1.45 -11.46 -13.13
N TYR A 168 -0.47 -10.83 -13.79
CA TYR A 168 -0.50 -10.62 -15.24
C TYR A 168 0.14 -11.80 -16.00
N ARG A 169 1.30 -12.28 -15.57
CA ARG A 169 1.98 -13.46 -16.13
C ARG A 169 2.53 -14.32 -15.00
N GLY A 170 2.57 -15.64 -15.19
CA GLY A 170 3.13 -16.57 -14.21
C GLY A 170 2.18 -16.91 -13.05
N TRP A 171 2.74 -17.11 -11.86
CA TRP A 171 1.98 -17.37 -10.62
C TRP A 171 2.77 -16.98 -9.36
N VAL A 172 2.04 -16.68 -8.27
CA VAL A 172 2.59 -16.41 -6.94
C VAL A 172 1.81 -17.19 -5.87
N ASP A 173 2.49 -17.77 -4.89
CA ASP A 173 1.88 -18.38 -3.71
C ASP A 173 1.82 -17.36 -2.57
N LEU A 174 0.62 -17.16 -2.02
CA LEU A 174 0.30 -16.13 -1.04
C LEU A 174 -0.41 -16.73 0.17
N VAL A 175 -0.28 -16.07 1.32
CA VAL A 175 -1.07 -16.37 2.52
C VAL A 175 -1.57 -15.07 3.14
N TYR A 176 -2.82 -15.07 3.59
CA TYR A 176 -3.51 -13.90 4.14
C TYR A 176 -4.18 -14.24 5.47
N GLU A 177 -4.19 -13.27 6.37
CA GLU A 177 -4.90 -13.32 7.65
C GLU A 177 -6.36 -13.75 7.48
N ASP A 178 -6.77 -14.76 8.24
CA ASP A 178 -8.13 -15.30 8.27
C ASP A 178 -8.62 -15.94 6.95
N GLN A 179 -7.77 -16.11 5.94
CA GLN A 179 -8.15 -16.70 4.65
C GLN A 179 -7.83 -18.20 4.52
N GLY A 180 -7.28 -18.81 5.57
CA GLY A 180 -6.91 -20.22 5.61
C GLY A 180 -5.53 -20.50 5.05
N GLU A 181 -5.36 -21.69 4.47
CA GLU A 181 -4.08 -22.16 3.96
C GLU A 181 -3.56 -21.31 2.79
N PRO A 182 -2.24 -21.26 2.57
CA PRO A 182 -1.68 -20.59 1.41
C PRO A 182 -2.28 -21.09 0.09
N PHE A 183 -2.44 -20.19 -0.86
CA PHE A 183 -2.98 -20.50 -2.19
C PHE A 183 -2.13 -19.87 -3.29
N ARG A 184 -2.30 -20.41 -4.50
CA ARG A 184 -1.65 -19.90 -5.70
C ARG A 184 -2.55 -18.92 -6.45
N LEU A 185 -2.03 -17.72 -6.70
CA LEU A 185 -2.62 -16.74 -7.61
C LEU A 185 -2.02 -16.92 -9.00
N HIS A 186 -2.84 -17.32 -9.96
CA HIS A 186 -2.45 -17.55 -11.35
C HIS A 186 -2.68 -16.31 -12.23
N ALA A 187 -2.00 -16.24 -13.37
CA ALA A 187 -2.24 -15.21 -14.39
C ALA A 187 -3.74 -15.04 -14.71
N GLY A 188 -4.21 -13.80 -14.73
CA GLY A 188 -5.62 -13.42 -14.90
C GLY A 188 -6.41 -13.34 -13.59
N ASN A 189 -5.91 -13.90 -12.49
CA ASN A 189 -6.54 -13.81 -11.18
C ASN A 189 -6.04 -12.56 -10.44
N CYS A 190 -6.84 -12.09 -9.48
CA CYS A 190 -6.41 -11.00 -8.60
C CYS A 190 -6.88 -11.18 -7.17
N VAL A 191 -6.22 -10.46 -6.27
CA VAL A 191 -6.65 -10.29 -4.90
C VAL A 191 -6.71 -8.82 -4.54
N ILE A 192 -7.65 -8.46 -3.68
CA ILE A 192 -7.51 -7.21 -2.95
C ILE A 192 -6.84 -7.47 -1.62
N GLN A 193 -6.04 -6.52 -1.16
CA GLN A 193 -5.43 -6.54 0.16
C GLN A 193 -6.11 -5.42 0.95
N PRO A 194 -7.20 -5.73 1.69
CA PRO A 194 -7.89 -4.73 2.50
C PRO A 194 -6.92 -4.00 3.45
N PRO A 195 -7.27 -2.79 3.91
CA PRO A 195 -6.45 -2.03 4.85
C PRO A 195 -6.01 -2.89 6.04
N GLU A 196 -4.69 -2.92 6.28
CA GLU A 196 -4.07 -3.61 7.40
C GLU A 196 -4.25 -5.14 7.47
N ILE A 197 -4.69 -5.80 6.39
CA ILE A 197 -4.67 -7.27 6.34
C ILE A 197 -3.22 -7.78 6.40
N ARG A 198 -2.93 -8.68 7.36
CA ARG A 198 -1.60 -9.32 7.38
C ARG A 198 -1.50 -10.32 6.24
N HIS A 199 -0.37 -10.29 5.56
CA HIS A 199 -0.11 -11.18 4.45
C HIS A 199 1.38 -11.43 4.25
N ARG A 200 1.67 -12.43 3.41
CA ARG A 200 3.02 -12.79 3.03
C ARG A 200 3.05 -13.46 1.67
N VAL A 201 4.05 -13.11 0.86
CA VAL A 201 4.41 -13.82 -0.36
C VAL A 201 5.35 -14.98 -0.03
N LEU A 202 5.03 -16.19 -0.49
CA LEU A 202 5.81 -17.39 -0.18
C LEU A 202 6.72 -17.79 -1.32
N PHE A 203 6.16 -17.93 -2.53
CA PHE A 203 6.87 -18.38 -3.71
C PHE A 203 6.41 -17.64 -4.95
N ALA A 204 7.27 -17.48 -5.93
CA ALA A 204 6.96 -16.92 -7.23
C ALA A 204 7.46 -17.81 -8.36
N SER A 205 6.78 -17.81 -9.50
CA SER A 205 7.29 -18.41 -10.72
C SER A 205 8.40 -17.56 -11.34
N ASP A 206 9.26 -18.18 -12.14
CA ASP A 206 10.18 -17.45 -13.02
C ASP A 206 9.40 -16.51 -13.94
N ASN A 207 9.94 -15.29 -14.12
CA ASN A 207 9.36 -14.24 -14.94
C ASN A 207 7.88 -13.92 -14.61
N ILE A 208 7.46 -14.05 -13.35
CA ILE A 208 6.15 -13.56 -12.95
C ILE A 208 6.07 -12.05 -13.20
N GLU A 209 4.92 -11.60 -13.67
CA GLU A 209 4.56 -10.19 -13.80
C GLU A 209 3.25 -9.95 -13.05
N VAL A 210 3.22 -8.92 -12.20
CA VAL A 210 2.02 -8.49 -11.48
C VAL A 210 1.79 -7.00 -11.68
N ILE A 211 0.51 -6.60 -11.72
CA ILE A 211 0.10 -5.21 -11.64
C ILE A 211 -0.39 -4.96 -10.21
N GLU A 212 0.30 -4.06 -9.53
CA GLU A 212 -0.07 -3.60 -8.19
C GLU A 212 -0.68 -2.20 -8.28
N ILE A 213 -1.81 -2.00 -7.62
CA ILE A 213 -2.39 -0.68 -7.40
C ILE A 213 -2.41 -0.41 -5.91
N GLY A 214 -1.95 0.76 -5.48
CA GLY A 214 -2.02 1.22 -4.09
C GLY A 214 -2.54 2.65 -3.99
N VAL A 215 -3.40 2.89 -3.00
CA VAL A 215 -3.99 4.20 -2.71
C VAL A 215 -3.86 4.47 -1.21
N PRO A 216 -3.15 5.53 -0.78
CA PRO A 216 -2.41 6.50 -1.58
C PRO A 216 -1.10 5.92 -2.16
N ALA A 217 -0.42 6.71 -3.00
CA ALA A 217 0.81 6.28 -3.65
C ALA A 217 1.97 5.98 -2.67
N GLU A 218 2.01 6.70 -1.55
CA GLU A 218 2.97 6.50 -0.47
C GLU A 218 2.23 6.11 0.80
N HIS A 219 2.61 4.98 1.39
CA HIS A 219 1.92 4.44 2.54
C HIS A 219 2.88 3.66 3.43
N VAL A 220 2.52 3.54 4.72
CA VAL A 220 3.33 2.82 5.70
C VAL A 220 3.15 1.31 5.50
N THR A 221 4.27 0.60 5.45
CA THR A 221 4.32 -0.87 5.54
C THR A 221 4.86 -1.26 6.90
N THR A 222 4.11 -2.05 7.66
CA THR A 222 4.52 -2.51 9.00
C THR A 222 4.79 -4.00 8.97
N ILE A 223 5.97 -4.39 9.45
CA ILE A 223 6.35 -5.80 9.63
C ILE A 223 5.78 -6.27 10.97
N ASP A 224 5.04 -7.37 10.96
CA ASP A 224 4.46 -7.98 12.15
C ASP A 224 5.29 -9.21 12.52
N HIS A 225 6.22 -9.04 13.47
CA HIS A 225 7.05 -10.14 13.96
C HIS A 225 6.33 -11.07 14.94
N ALA A 226 5.13 -10.71 15.41
CA ALA A 226 4.37 -11.48 16.38
C ALA A 226 3.38 -12.43 15.69
N MET A 227 2.80 -12.02 14.56
CA MET A 227 1.86 -12.85 13.81
C MET A 227 2.55 -13.92 12.97
N GLU A 228 2.03 -15.14 13.04
CA GLU A 228 2.34 -16.23 12.11
C GLU A 228 1.16 -16.44 11.15
N LEU A 229 1.48 -16.75 9.88
CA LEU A 229 0.49 -17.10 8.86
C LEU A 229 0.78 -18.50 8.30
N PRO A 230 -0.24 -19.35 8.10
CA PRO A 230 -1.65 -19.12 8.44
C PRO A 230 -1.87 -19.00 9.96
N ASN A 231 -2.79 -18.15 10.39
CA ASN A 231 -3.03 -17.83 11.81
C ASN A 231 -4.04 -18.78 12.49
N GLY A 232 -4.43 -19.87 11.83
CA GLY A 232 -5.36 -20.89 12.34
C GLY A 232 -6.83 -20.48 12.38
N VAL A 233 -7.15 -19.20 12.16
CA VAL A 233 -8.52 -18.69 12.02
C VAL A 233 -8.89 -18.69 10.54
N VAL A 234 -10.13 -19.06 10.23
CA VAL A 234 -10.69 -18.98 8.87
C VAL A 234 -12.00 -18.21 8.93
N ASN A 235 -11.94 -16.95 8.50
CA ASN A 235 -13.09 -16.05 8.41
C ASN A 235 -13.01 -15.21 7.11
N PRO A 236 -13.35 -15.80 5.94
CA PRO A 236 -13.33 -15.10 4.66
C PRO A 236 -14.27 -13.89 4.59
N GLU A 237 -15.27 -13.83 5.48
CA GLU A 237 -16.24 -12.75 5.55
C GLU A 237 -15.79 -11.56 6.43
N ARG A 238 -14.59 -11.63 7.04
CA ARG A 238 -14.04 -10.54 7.85
C ARG A 238 -13.96 -9.25 7.03
N GLU A 239 -14.46 -8.18 7.63
CA GLU A 239 -14.29 -6.82 7.09
C GLU A 239 -13.10 -6.13 7.76
N PHE A 240 -12.28 -5.49 6.95
CA PHE A 240 -11.15 -4.66 7.34
C PHE A 240 -11.49 -3.24 6.92
N GLN A 241 -11.85 -2.40 7.89
CA GLN A 241 -12.22 -1.00 7.64
C GLN A 241 -13.31 -0.85 6.54
N GLY A 242 -14.28 -1.77 6.52
CA GLY A 242 -15.40 -1.79 5.56
C GLY A 242 -15.13 -2.51 4.24
N GLN A 243 -13.97 -3.13 4.06
CA GLN A 243 -13.60 -3.90 2.86
C GLN A 243 -13.37 -5.37 3.19
N LYS A 244 -13.83 -6.28 2.32
CA LYS A 244 -13.57 -7.72 2.44
C LYS A 244 -12.47 -8.16 1.51
N PHE A 245 -11.65 -9.11 1.94
CA PHE A 245 -10.72 -9.78 1.05
C PHE A 245 -11.46 -10.40 -0.14
N VAL A 246 -10.87 -10.29 -1.32
CA VAL A 246 -11.39 -10.91 -2.55
C VAL A 246 -10.26 -11.72 -3.15
N HIS A 247 -10.52 -12.97 -3.50
CA HIS A 247 -9.68 -13.77 -4.40
C HIS A 247 -10.50 -14.07 -5.65
N HIS A 248 -10.34 -13.23 -6.66
CA HIS A 248 -10.99 -13.40 -7.94
C HIS A 248 -10.21 -14.39 -8.79
N LYS A 249 -10.93 -15.38 -9.35
CA LYS A 249 -10.38 -16.34 -10.30
C LYS A 249 -11.02 -16.15 -11.66
N ALA A 250 -10.16 -15.98 -12.66
CA ALA A 250 -10.58 -15.73 -14.04
C ALA A 250 -11.49 -16.84 -14.61
N GLU A 251 -11.21 -18.10 -14.25
CA GLU A 251 -11.93 -19.28 -14.76
C GLU A 251 -13.34 -19.45 -14.19
N GLU A 252 -13.62 -18.84 -13.03
CA GLU A 252 -14.92 -18.90 -12.36
C GLU A 252 -15.83 -17.73 -12.75
N ALA A 253 -15.32 -16.74 -13.48
CA ALA A 253 -16.01 -15.51 -13.78
C ALA A 253 -16.54 -15.45 -15.22
N GLU A 254 -17.70 -14.81 -15.36
CA GLU A 254 -18.41 -14.69 -16.63
C GLU A 254 -18.12 -13.36 -17.34
N TRP A 255 -18.21 -13.40 -18.67
CA TRP A 255 -18.17 -12.19 -19.48
C TRP A 255 -19.58 -11.64 -19.65
N GLN A 256 -19.77 -10.37 -19.29
CA GLN A 256 -21.05 -9.67 -19.33
C GLN A 256 -20.98 -8.40 -20.17
N GLY A 257 -22.15 -7.83 -20.47
CA GLY A 257 -22.24 -6.53 -21.13
C GLY A 257 -21.47 -5.46 -20.35
N PHE A 258 -20.92 -4.49 -21.07
CA PHE A 258 -20.11 -3.43 -20.48
C PHE A 258 -20.63 -2.05 -20.86
N ARG A 259 -20.33 -1.07 -20.00
CA ARG A 259 -20.79 0.31 -20.17
C ARG A 259 -20.20 1.00 -21.41
N LEU A 260 -19.00 0.58 -21.84
CA LEU A 260 -18.41 1.03 -23.11
C LEU A 260 -18.95 0.18 -24.26
N LYS A 261 -19.59 0.85 -25.24
CA LYS A 261 -20.01 0.22 -26.49
C LYS A 261 -18.79 -0.38 -27.22
N GLY A 262 -18.93 -1.56 -27.81
CA GLY A 262 -17.82 -2.27 -28.46
C GLY A 262 -17.10 -3.25 -27.54
N PHE A 263 -17.48 -3.32 -26.26
CA PHE A 263 -16.77 -4.09 -25.25
C PHE A 263 -17.70 -4.92 -24.38
N LYS A 264 -17.11 -5.96 -23.79
CA LYS A 264 -17.66 -6.77 -22.70
C LYS A 264 -16.62 -6.83 -21.59
N SER A 265 -17.08 -7.09 -20.38
CA SER A 265 -16.18 -7.16 -19.22
C SER A 265 -16.36 -8.44 -18.43
N ARG A 266 -15.30 -8.84 -17.75
CA ARG A 266 -15.31 -9.80 -16.65
C ARG A 266 -15.16 -8.99 -15.37
N ASP A 267 -16.20 -8.99 -14.54
CA ASP A 267 -16.18 -8.32 -13.23
C ASP A 267 -15.42 -9.17 -12.20
N THR A 268 -14.61 -8.50 -11.38
CA THR A 268 -13.84 -9.12 -10.29
C THR A 268 -14.62 -9.20 -8.97
N LEU A 269 -15.79 -8.55 -8.90
CA LEU A 269 -16.61 -8.36 -7.72
C LEU A 269 -15.96 -7.49 -6.64
N ILE A 270 -14.89 -6.76 -6.97
CA ILE A 270 -14.18 -5.90 -6.03
C ILE A 270 -15.07 -4.76 -5.54
N ALA A 271 -15.75 -4.04 -6.45
CA ALA A 271 -16.67 -2.96 -6.08
C ALA A 271 -17.70 -3.38 -5.04
N LYS A 272 -18.32 -4.57 -5.24
CA LYS A 272 -19.27 -5.14 -4.28
C LYS A 272 -18.65 -5.40 -2.90
N ASN A 273 -17.45 -5.95 -2.85
CA ASN A 273 -16.80 -6.38 -1.60
C ASN A 273 -16.04 -5.25 -0.89
N THR A 274 -15.80 -4.14 -1.56
CA THR A 274 -15.17 -2.95 -0.99
C THR A 274 -16.13 -1.77 -0.84
N ARG A 275 -17.46 -1.99 -1.02
CA ARG A 275 -18.48 -0.92 -0.96
C ARG A 275 -18.15 0.26 -1.87
N ASP A 276 -17.83 -0.05 -3.12
CA ASP A 276 -17.49 0.88 -4.19
C ASP A 276 -16.22 1.73 -3.94
N VAL A 277 -15.33 1.34 -3.01
CA VAL A 277 -13.99 1.96 -2.91
C VAL A 277 -13.25 1.89 -4.25
N ALA A 278 -13.27 0.74 -4.93
CA ALA A 278 -12.68 0.58 -6.26
C ALA A 278 -13.47 -0.41 -7.12
N GLY A 279 -13.40 -0.23 -8.44
CA GLY A 279 -13.96 -1.13 -9.44
C GLY A 279 -12.82 -1.72 -10.25
N VAL A 280 -12.86 -3.02 -10.51
CA VAL A 280 -11.81 -3.69 -11.29
C VAL A 280 -12.47 -4.64 -12.28
N HIS A 281 -12.17 -4.43 -13.56
CA HIS A 281 -12.73 -5.20 -14.65
C HIS A 281 -11.61 -5.63 -15.60
N VAL A 282 -11.71 -6.84 -16.14
CA VAL A 282 -10.98 -7.18 -17.36
C VAL A 282 -11.92 -6.94 -18.54
N VAL A 283 -11.48 -6.17 -19.53
CA VAL A 283 -12.31 -5.68 -20.64
C VAL A 283 -11.74 -6.21 -21.95
N ARG A 284 -12.61 -6.68 -22.85
CA ARG A 284 -12.21 -7.11 -24.21
C ARG A 284 -13.27 -6.73 -25.25
N PRO A 285 -12.90 -6.66 -26.54
CA PRO A 285 -13.85 -6.36 -27.61
C PRO A 285 -15.01 -7.38 -27.67
N ASN A 286 -16.20 -6.90 -28.02
CA ASN A 286 -17.36 -7.74 -28.28
C ASN A 286 -17.67 -7.91 -29.79
N GLY A 287 -16.93 -7.20 -30.66
CA GLY A 287 -17.11 -7.21 -32.12
C GLY A 287 -17.87 -5.98 -32.66
N ASP A 288 -18.52 -5.19 -31.81
CA ASP A 288 -19.17 -3.94 -32.21
C ASP A 288 -18.15 -2.80 -32.32
N VAL A 289 -18.50 -1.76 -33.08
CA VAL A 289 -17.69 -0.56 -33.21
C VAL A 289 -17.74 0.25 -31.91
N ALA A 290 -16.55 0.54 -31.37
CA ALA A 290 -16.38 1.38 -30.19
C ALA A 290 -16.90 2.81 -30.44
N GLY A 291 -17.60 3.36 -29.46
CA GLY A 291 -18.07 4.74 -29.46
C GLY A 291 -17.22 5.64 -28.57
N TRP A 292 -17.36 6.95 -28.75
CA TRP A 292 -16.84 7.93 -27.81
C TRP A 292 -17.63 7.90 -26.50
N ALA A 293 -16.92 7.97 -25.38
CA ALA A 293 -17.50 8.02 -24.05
C ALA A 293 -16.63 8.83 -23.08
N ALA A 294 -17.27 9.37 -22.05
CA ALA A 294 -16.63 10.02 -20.91
C ALA A 294 -17.18 9.44 -19.60
N HIS A 295 -16.49 9.69 -18.49
CA HIS A 295 -16.86 9.22 -17.16
C HIS A 295 -16.70 10.30 -16.08
N ASP A 296 -17.25 10.08 -14.89
CA ASP A 296 -17.03 10.94 -13.72
C ASP A 296 -16.22 10.29 -12.59
N SER A 297 -15.57 9.14 -12.85
CA SER A 297 -14.62 8.53 -11.91
C SER A 297 -13.46 9.47 -11.60
N ASP A 298 -13.04 9.52 -10.33
CA ASP A 298 -11.94 10.36 -9.85
C ASP A 298 -10.59 9.85 -10.37
N ILE A 299 -10.41 8.53 -10.35
CA ILE A 299 -9.30 7.82 -10.97
C ILE A 299 -9.87 6.79 -11.95
N HIS A 300 -9.36 6.78 -13.18
CA HIS A 300 -9.67 5.76 -14.17
C HIS A 300 -8.36 5.34 -14.85
N PHE A 301 -7.83 4.20 -14.42
CA PHE A 301 -6.57 3.64 -14.87
C PHE A 301 -6.82 2.40 -15.72
N THR A 302 -6.10 2.27 -16.83
CA THR A 302 -6.17 1.09 -17.70
C THR A 302 -4.77 0.60 -18.06
N PHE A 303 -4.57 -0.71 -17.98
CA PHE A 303 -3.37 -1.41 -18.43
C PHE A 303 -3.71 -2.35 -19.58
N VAL A 304 -2.94 -2.28 -20.68
CA VAL A 304 -3.11 -3.18 -21.83
C VAL A 304 -2.40 -4.50 -21.53
N MET A 305 -3.17 -5.57 -21.32
CA MET A 305 -2.64 -6.90 -21.00
C MET A 305 -2.22 -7.66 -22.25
N ASP A 306 -3.05 -7.63 -23.29
CA ASP A 306 -2.77 -8.29 -24.56
C ASP A 306 -3.36 -7.50 -25.74
N GLY A 307 -2.95 -7.82 -26.96
CA GLY A 307 -3.40 -7.16 -28.18
C GLY A 307 -2.93 -5.70 -28.33
N THR A 308 -3.66 -4.95 -29.16
CA THR A 308 -3.38 -3.56 -29.53
C THR A 308 -4.66 -2.74 -29.67
N MET A 309 -4.55 -1.43 -29.44
CA MET A 309 -5.61 -0.46 -29.68
C MET A 309 -5.02 0.92 -29.98
N THR A 310 -5.84 1.83 -30.52
CA THR A 310 -5.57 3.26 -30.54
C THR A 310 -6.45 3.94 -29.48
N LEU A 311 -5.83 4.63 -28.52
CA LEU A 311 -6.52 5.52 -27.59
C LEU A 311 -6.64 6.91 -28.22
N GLU A 312 -7.87 7.34 -28.45
CA GLU A 312 -8.19 8.69 -28.90
C GLU A 312 -8.80 9.46 -27.74
N GLY A 313 -8.44 10.73 -27.59
CA GLY A 313 -9.02 11.66 -26.64
C GLY A 313 -9.41 12.95 -27.35
N GLU A 314 -10.48 13.61 -26.88
CA GLU A 314 -10.85 14.93 -27.41
C GLU A 314 -9.64 15.89 -27.31
N ASP A 315 -9.39 16.66 -28.37
CA ASP A 315 -8.28 17.60 -28.47
C ASP A 315 -6.88 17.01 -28.20
N ARG A 316 -6.69 15.69 -28.38
CA ARG A 316 -5.39 15.01 -28.24
C ARG A 316 -5.00 14.26 -29.49
N ASP A 317 -3.68 14.14 -29.67
CA ASP A 317 -3.14 13.21 -30.67
C ASP A 317 -3.45 11.76 -30.28
N PRO A 318 -3.86 10.89 -31.22
CA PRO A 318 -4.11 9.48 -30.94
C PRO A 318 -2.85 8.72 -30.51
N HIS A 319 -3.00 7.84 -29.53
CA HIS A 319 -1.91 7.00 -29.02
C HIS A 319 -2.14 5.54 -29.38
N ARG A 320 -1.24 4.94 -30.18
CA ARG A 320 -1.22 3.49 -30.39
C ARG A 320 -0.62 2.79 -29.18
N LEU A 321 -1.37 1.85 -28.63
CA LEU A 321 -1.05 1.10 -27.42
C LEU A 321 -0.97 -0.40 -27.73
N LYS A 322 -0.13 -1.10 -26.97
CA LYS A 322 0.06 -2.54 -27.03
C LYS A 322 0.25 -3.13 -25.63
N ALA A 323 0.27 -4.45 -25.52
CA ALA A 323 0.58 -5.17 -24.28
C ALA A 323 1.76 -4.54 -23.51
N GLY A 324 1.55 -4.25 -22.23
CA GLY A 324 2.50 -3.58 -21.34
C GLY A 324 2.39 -2.05 -21.30
N ASP A 325 1.58 -1.43 -22.15
CA ASP A 325 1.28 0.00 -22.06
C ASP A 325 0.17 0.25 -21.03
N ALA A 326 0.13 1.46 -20.47
CA ALA A 326 -0.91 1.88 -19.54
C ALA A 326 -1.35 3.32 -19.82
N PHE A 327 -2.54 3.69 -19.35
CA PHE A 327 -3.03 5.06 -19.45
C PHE A 327 -4.02 5.41 -18.34
N VAL A 328 -4.23 6.72 -18.17
CA VAL A 328 -5.24 7.31 -17.28
C VAL A 328 -6.07 8.29 -18.10
N THR A 329 -7.39 8.25 -17.95
CA THR A 329 -8.31 9.23 -18.53
C THR A 329 -8.92 10.11 -17.43
N PRO A 330 -8.85 11.45 -17.56
CA PRO A 330 -9.45 12.33 -16.57
C PRO A 330 -10.98 12.35 -16.72
N PRO A 331 -11.73 12.65 -15.65
CA PRO A 331 -13.18 12.77 -15.73
C PRO A 331 -13.63 13.81 -16.75
N SER A 332 -14.80 13.57 -17.34
CA SER A 332 -15.48 14.39 -18.33
C SER A 332 -14.83 14.51 -19.71
N MET A 333 -13.60 14.03 -19.89
CA MET A 333 -12.93 14.02 -21.19
C MET A 333 -13.46 12.86 -22.05
N LEU A 334 -13.90 13.16 -23.29
CA LEU A 334 -14.31 12.11 -24.23
C LEU A 334 -13.09 11.33 -24.72
N THR A 335 -13.21 10.01 -24.68
CA THR A 335 -12.21 9.09 -25.23
C THR A 335 -12.87 7.99 -26.05
N ARG A 336 -12.12 7.41 -26.99
CA ARG A 336 -12.55 6.28 -27.81
C ARG A 336 -11.41 5.29 -27.98
N TYR A 337 -11.74 4.01 -27.93
CA TYR A 337 -10.80 2.91 -28.16
C TYR A 337 -11.01 2.40 -29.58
N SER A 338 -10.21 2.89 -30.54
CA SER A 338 -10.29 2.52 -31.96
C SER A 338 -9.21 1.50 -32.34
N ASP A 339 -9.26 0.99 -33.57
CA ASP A 339 -8.29 0.02 -34.13
C ASP A 339 -7.99 -1.18 -33.20
N VAL A 340 -9.02 -1.68 -32.51
CA VAL A 340 -8.87 -2.75 -31.53
C VAL A 340 -8.59 -4.10 -32.20
N SER A 341 -7.58 -4.82 -31.71
CA SER A 341 -7.32 -6.19 -32.14
C SER A 341 -8.28 -7.18 -31.48
N ASN A 342 -8.52 -8.33 -32.10
CA ASN A 342 -9.46 -9.34 -31.61
C ASN A 342 -9.04 -9.98 -30.27
N ASP A 343 -7.74 -9.96 -29.97
CA ASP A 343 -7.10 -10.50 -28.78
C ASP A 343 -6.89 -9.44 -27.67
N LEU A 344 -7.37 -8.21 -27.86
CA LEU A 344 -7.22 -7.14 -26.87
C LEU A 344 -7.84 -7.53 -25.53
N GLU A 345 -7.03 -7.47 -24.48
CA GLU A 345 -7.48 -7.53 -23.09
C GLU A 345 -6.91 -6.34 -22.31
N LEU A 346 -7.78 -5.68 -21.55
CA LEU A 346 -7.47 -4.51 -20.75
C LEU A 346 -7.79 -4.80 -19.28
N LEU A 347 -6.89 -4.47 -18.37
CA LEU A 347 -7.20 -4.36 -16.95
C LEU A 347 -7.62 -2.91 -16.67
N GLU A 348 -8.89 -2.71 -16.34
CA GLU A 348 -9.44 -1.41 -15.97
C GLU A 348 -9.64 -1.34 -14.45
N VAL A 349 -9.17 -0.26 -13.84
CA VAL A 349 -9.33 0.05 -12.41
C VAL A 349 -9.91 1.45 -12.26
N SER A 350 -11.00 1.58 -11.52
CA SER A 350 -11.64 2.86 -11.20
C SER A 350 -11.69 3.08 -9.69
N LEU A 351 -11.52 4.34 -9.27
CA LEU A 351 -11.85 4.78 -7.92
C LEU A 351 -12.68 6.07 -8.03
N PRO A 352 -13.93 6.09 -7.53
CA PRO A 352 -14.66 4.97 -6.92
C PRO A 352 -15.00 3.84 -7.92
N GLY A 353 -15.47 2.70 -7.40
CA GLY A 353 -15.92 1.56 -8.20
C GLY A 353 -17.24 1.81 -8.93
N ALA A 354 -18.15 2.57 -8.32
CA ALA A 354 -19.38 3.02 -8.95
C ALA A 354 -19.22 4.45 -9.49
N PHE A 355 -19.38 4.60 -10.80
CA PHE A 355 -19.30 5.89 -11.49
C PHE A 355 -20.19 5.88 -12.73
N ARG A 356 -20.47 7.05 -13.29
CA ARG A 356 -21.27 7.20 -14.50
C ARG A 356 -20.37 7.20 -15.72
N THR A 357 -20.88 6.62 -16.80
CA THR A 357 -20.32 6.73 -18.14
C THR A 357 -21.41 7.23 -19.06
N TRP A 358 -21.09 8.18 -19.93
CA TRP A 358 -22.01 8.71 -20.92
C TRP A 358 -21.33 8.79 -22.28
N VAL A 359 -22.14 8.71 -23.34
CA VAL A 359 -21.69 8.82 -24.72
C VAL A 359 -21.81 10.25 -25.21
N GLY A 360 -20.95 10.62 -26.14
CA GLY A 360 -20.95 11.93 -26.81
C GLY A 360 -20.22 11.84 -28.15
N GLU A 361 -20.06 12.96 -28.84
CA GLU A 361 -19.13 13.12 -29.95
C GLU A 361 -18.28 14.35 -29.63
N PRO A 362 -16.96 14.34 -29.91
CA PRO A 362 -16.14 15.54 -29.81
C PRO A 362 -16.69 16.65 -30.74
N GLU A 363 -16.56 17.91 -30.31
CA GLU A 363 -17.00 19.07 -31.11
C GLU A 363 -16.18 19.31 -32.39
#